data_AF-A0A963BSA0-F1
#
_entry.id   AF-A0A963BSA0-F1
#
_cell.length_a   1.000
_cell.length_b   1.000
_cell.length_c   1.000
_cell.angle_alpha   90.00
_cell.angle_beta   90.00
_cell.angle_gamma   90.00
#
_symmetry.space_group_name_H-M   'P 1'
#
loop_
_entity.id
_entity.type
_entity.pdbx_description
1 polymer ?
#
loop_
_entity_poly.entity_id
_entity_poly.type
_entity_poly.pdbx_seq_one_letter_code
_entity_poly.pdbx_strand_id
1 'polypeptide(L)'
;MAKIKIIATAVAVASTSTMAIAAPPAAPIVYHVGPFSPSLSQTNLSEQERVAYALLEGMMQAAEGYIHANGCPTSKLELPLSVYSDALGSPKILGDASLGSAPNIFKLNAVADNSGSFRGQFIDVTQSLAPLAQFINGKPTANFVNKMIYNSANNMMVGQMAVDTLGINGQLNSFTGYVIKDFYQGEDNREPGGDDILIGDSDLFLIIDWGLQSLSKEGYPVEKYWQRSKVRRSDGGQGQTVFVKDRLVGVTPCRITVSLAGLNGPSLFQQSGKLIIEYVAPAAGSAELDAVVSPAP
;
A
#
# COMPACT_ATOMS: atom_id res chain seq x y z
N MET A 1 49.78 -46.79 -0.94
CA MET A 1 48.35 -46.37 -0.99
C MET A 1 48.09 -45.43 0.17
N ALA A 2 48.11 -44.12 -0.08
CA ALA A 2 47.89 -43.09 0.94
C ALA A 2 46.39 -42.76 1.02
N LYS A 3 45.78 -42.93 2.21
CA LYS A 3 44.38 -42.55 2.46
C LYS A 3 44.31 -41.05 2.73
N ILE A 4 43.73 -40.31 1.80
CA ILE A 4 43.38 -38.89 1.96
C ILE A 4 42.15 -38.82 2.86
N LYS A 5 42.31 -38.29 4.07
CA LYS A 5 41.19 -37.96 4.97
C LYS A 5 40.65 -36.58 4.57
N ILE A 6 39.46 -36.55 3.99
CA ILE A 6 38.70 -35.32 3.77
C ILE A 6 38.16 -34.89 5.14
N ILE A 7 38.74 -33.84 5.70
CA ILE A 7 38.21 -33.16 6.89
C ILE A 7 37.12 -32.23 6.37
N ALA A 8 35.86 -32.64 6.51
CA ALA A 8 34.71 -31.78 6.28
C ALA A 8 34.60 -30.81 7.45
N THR A 9 35.09 -29.59 7.26
CA THR A 9 34.92 -28.49 8.22
C THR A 9 33.47 -28.03 8.15
N ALA A 10 32.64 -28.47 9.10
CA ALA A 10 31.32 -27.90 9.31
C ALA A 10 31.50 -26.45 9.79
N VAL A 11 31.32 -25.48 8.88
CA VAL A 11 31.14 -24.08 9.26
C VAL A 11 29.78 -23.99 9.92
N ALA A 12 29.75 -24.10 11.24
CA ALA A 12 28.61 -23.69 12.03
C ALA A 12 28.46 -22.18 11.85
N VAL A 13 27.64 -21.76 10.89
CA VAL A 13 27.09 -20.41 10.85
C VAL A 13 26.15 -20.35 12.04
N ALA A 14 26.69 -19.97 13.19
CA ALA A 14 25.92 -19.55 14.34
C ALA A 14 25.26 -18.22 13.96
N SER A 15 24.18 -18.29 13.19
CA SER A 15 23.21 -17.20 13.10
C SER A 15 22.55 -17.13 14.47
N THR A 16 23.14 -16.36 15.37
CA THR A 16 22.46 -15.89 16.57
C THR A 16 21.29 -15.05 16.09
N SER A 17 20.12 -15.66 15.99
CA SER A 17 18.85 -14.97 15.89
C SER A 17 18.67 -14.24 17.22
N THR A 18 19.28 -13.06 17.34
CA THR A 18 18.95 -12.12 18.40
C THR A 18 17.52 -11.68 18.10
N MET A 19 16.55 -12.44 18.63
CA MET A 19 15.19 -11.95 18.82
C MET A 19 15.25 -10.89 19.91
N ALA A 20 15.86 -9.75 19.59
CA ALA A 20 15.53 -8.53 20.27
C ALA A 20 14.04 -8.35 20.08
N ILE A 21 13.31 -8.26 21.19
CA ILE A 21 11.97 -7.68 21.20
C ILE A 21 12.19 -6.24 20.72
N ALA A 22 12.20 -6.05 19.40
CA ALA A 22 12.40 -4.76 18.80
C ALA A 22 11.16 -3.96 19.21
N ALA A 23 11.33 -3.07 20.18
CA ALA A 23 10.39 -1.99 20.36
C ALA A 23 10.16 -1.39 18.96
N PRO A 24 8.90 -1.22 18.52
CA PRO A 24 8.66 -0.61 17.22
C PRO A 24 9.43 0.71 17.21
N PRO A 25 10.21 0.98 16.15
CA PRO A 25 10.98 2.21 16.10
C PRO A 25 10.02 3.38 16.32
N ALA A 26 10.51 4.41 17.02
CA ALA A 26 9.80 5.67 17.07
C ALA A 26 9.44 6.09 15.65
N ALA A 27 8.25 6.63 15.45
CA ALA A 27 7.87 7.18 14.17
C ALA A 27 8.98 8.16 13.72
N PRO A 28 9.56 8.01 12.52
CA PRO A 28 10.64 8.90 12.07
C PRO A 28 10.28 10.39 12.19
N ILE A 29 11.27 11.28 12.22
CA ILE A 29 11.04 12.72 12.43
C ILE A 29 10.09 13.32 11.36
N VAL A 30 10.06 12.76 10.15
CA VAL A 30 9.12 13.16 9.08
C VAL A 30 7.65 12.96 9.48
N TYR A 31 7.39 12.14 10.50
CA TYR A 31 6.08 11.84 11.08
C TYR A 31 5.80 12.68 12.35
N HIS A 32 6.69 13.57 12.77
CA HIS A 32 6.40 14.51 13.87
C HIS A 32 5.59 15.72 13.39
N VAL A 33 5.64 16.01 12.08
CA VAL A 33 4.80 17.02 11.44
C VAL A 33 3.49 16.32 11.09
N GLY A 34 2.53 16.32 12.03
CA GLY A 34 1.20 15.76 11.83
C GLY A 34 0.49 16.36 10.61
N PRO A 35 -0.73 15.90 10.27
CA PRO A 35 -1.51 16.52 9.19
C PRO A 35 -1.57 18.05 9.42
N PHE A 36 -1.37 18.82 8.35
CA PHE A 36 -1.44 20.28 8.41
C PHE A 36 -2.79 20.69 9.01
N SER A 37 -2.78 21.63 9.95
CA SER A 37 -4.02 22.15 10.55
C SER A 37 -4.71 23.10 9.56
N PRO A 38 -6.05 23.05 9.43
CA PRO A 38 -6.99 22.21 10.17
C PRO A 38 -7.10 20.78 9.58
N SER A 39 -6.91 19.77 10.43
CA SER A 39 -7.24 18.39 10.07
C SER A 39 -8.72 18.12 10.34
N LEU A 40 -9.51 17.87 9.30
CA LEU A 40 -10.88 17.42 9.48
C LEU A 40 -10.92 15.90 9.61
N SER A 41 -11.66 15.41 10.61
CA SER A 41 -11.84 13.98 10.87
C SER A 41 -12.86 13.33 9.94
N GLN A 42 -13.45 14.07 8.99
CA GLN A 42 -14.32 13.52 7.97
C GLN A 42 -13.62 13.70 6.63
N THR A 43 -13.40 12.60 5.91
CA THR A 43 -12.70 12.62 4.61
C THR A 43 -13.64 12.54 3.42
N ASN A 44 -14.94 12.29 3.66
CA ASN A 44 -15.98 12.17 2.63
C ASN A 44 -15.57 11.32 1.42
N LEU A 45 -14.80 10.25 1.65
CA LEU A 45 -14.40 9.30 0.62
C LEU A 45 -15.65 8.73 -0.05
N SER A 46 -15.70 8.78 -1.39
CA SER A 46 -16.75 8.11 -2.16
C SER A 46 -16.66 6.60 -1.96
N GLU A 47 -17.72 5.86 -2.29
CA GLU A 47 -17.67 4.40 -2.15
C GLU A 47 -16.64 3.76 -3.08
N GLN A 48 -16.48 4.34 -4.28
CA GLN A 48 -15.52 3.94 -5.29
C GLN A 48 -14.08 4.24 -4.83
N GLU A 49 -13.85 5.38 -4.18
CA GLU A 49 -12.55 5.69 -3.58
C GLU A 49 -12.20 4.69 -2.49
N ARG A 50 -13.16 4.32 -1.61
CA ARG A 50 -12.90 3.34 -0.55
C ARG A 50 -12.52 1.97 -1.12
N VAL A 51 -13.18 1.54 -2.20
CA VAL A 51 -12.85 0.30 -2.94
C VAL A 51 -11.48 0.41 -3.61
N ALA A 52 -11.21 1.52 -4.31
CA ALA A 52 -9.93 1.75 -4.95
C ALA A 52 -8.78 1.75 -3.93
N TYR A 53 -8.93 2.43 -2.80
CA TYR A 53 -7.91 2.49 -1.76
C TYR A 53 -7.69 1.13 -1.09
N ALA A 54 -8.74 0.32 -0.91
CA ALA A 54 -8.61 -1.05 -0.45
C ALA A 54 -7.83 -1.93 -1.45
N LEU A 55 -8.06 -1.76 -2.75
CA LEU A 55 -7.31 -2.43 -3.81
C LEU A 55 -5.83 -2.00 -3.83
N LEU A 56 -5.55 -0.70 -3.73
CA LEU A 56 -4.19 -0.16 -3.69
C LEU A 56 -3.43 -0.66 -2.45
N GLU A 57 -4.09 -0.69 -1.30
CA GLU A 57 -3.52 -1.26 -0.09
C GLU A 57 -3.25 -2.76 -0.24
N GLY A 58 -4.17 -3.50 -0.88
CA GLY A 58 -3.94 -4.90 -1.23
C GLY A 58 -2.73 -5.12 -2.14
N MET A 59 -2.54 -4.25 -3.14
CA MET A 59 -1.37 -4.28 -4.03
C MET A 59 -0.06 -4.02 -3.28
N MET A 60 -0.06 -3.05 -2.36
CA MET A 60 1.10 -2.76 -1.51
C MET A 60 1.39 -3.94 -0.57
N GLN A 61 0.38 -4.57 0.02
CA GLN A 61 0.51 -5.77 0.86
C GLN A 61 1.07 -6.97 0.10
N ALA A 62 0.63 -7.20 -1.14
CA ALA A 62 1.19 -8.24 -1.99
C ALA A 62 2.66 -7.94 -2.36
N ALA A 63 2.98 -6.67 -2.65
CA ALA A 63 4.36 -6.23 -2.89
C ALA A 63 5.26 -6.42 -1.65
N GLU A 64 4.72 -6.25 -0.45
CA GLU A 64 5.45 -6.58 0.79
C GLU A 64 5.73 -8.07 0.91
N GLY A 65 4.74 -8.94 0.64
CA GLY A 65 4.96 -10.39 0.60
C GLY A 65 6.10 -10.76 -0.36
N TYR A 66 6.15 -10.11 -1.52
CA TYR A 66 7.26 -10.24 -2.48
C TYR A 66 8.61 -9.81 -1.88
N ILE A 67 8.69 -8.63 -1.26
CA ILE A 67 9.91 -8.11 -0.64
C ILE A 67 10.38 -9.01 0.51
N HIS A 68 9.46 -9.55 1.31
CA HIS A 68 9.83 -10.48 2.37
C HIS A 68 10.34 -11.82 1.84
N ALA A 69 9.75 -12.32 0.75
CA ALA A 69 10.16 -13.58 0.16
C ALA A 69 11.47 -13.49 -0.65
N ASN A 70 11.78 -12.32 -1.22
CA ASN A 70 12.87 -12.14 -2.19
C ASN A 70 13.90 -11.06 -1.83
N GLY A 71 13.68 -10.29 -0.76
CA GLY A 71 14.48 -9.13 -0.39
C GLY A 71 14.08 -7.86 -1.14
N CYS A 72 14.62 -6.72 -0.70
CA CYS A 72 14.52 -5.48 -1.46
C CYS A 72 15.27 -5.60 -2.78
N PRO A 73 14.72 -5.10 -3.91
CA PRO A 73 15.49 -5.01 -5.14
C PRO A 73 16.65 -4.02 -4.96
N THR A 74 17.82 -4.37 -5.48
CA THR A 74 19.05 -3.54 -5.39
C THR A 74 19.00 -2.31 -6.28
N SER A 75 18.16 -2.34 -7.33
CA SER A 75 17.83 -1.22 -8.19
C SER A 75 16.33 -0.91 -8.09
N LYS A 76 15.95 0.33 -8.38
CA LYS A 76 14.54 0.74 -8.46
C LYS A 76 13.77 -0.20 -9.38
N LEU A 77 12.73 -0.83 -8.85
CA LEU A 77 11.79 -1.68 -9.58
C LEU A 77 10.51 -0.89 -9.82
N GLU A 78 10.13 -0.72 -11.07
CA GLU A 78 8.88 -0.04 -11.44
C GLU A 78 7.93 -1.02 -12.13
N LEU A 79 6.72 -1.15 -11.59
CA LEU A 79 5.66 -2.01 -12.11
C LEU A 79 4.47 -1.14 -12.52
N PRO A 80 3.95 -1.25 -13.76
CA PRO A 80 2.72 -0.59 -14.14
C PRO A 80 1.58 -0.98 -13.19
N LEU A 81 0.77 0.00 -12.79
CA LEU A 81 -0.37 -0.20 -11.89
C LEU A 81 -1.60 0.50 -12.47
N SER A 82 -2.72 -0.21 -12.52
CA SER A 82 -4.03 0.34 -12.83
C SER A 82 -5.03 -0.04 -11.75
N VAL A 83 -5.96 0.85 -11.46
CA VAL A 83 -7.08 0.58 -10.54
C VAL A 83 -8.36 1.18 -11.11
N TYR A 84 -9.43 0.43 -10.95
CA TYR A 84 -10.77 0.75 -11.41
C TYR A 84 -11.78 0.43 -10.32
N SER A 85 -12.79 1.28 -10.15
CA SER A 85 -13.95 1.02 -9.29
C SER A 85 -15.17 1.80 -9.77
N ASP A 86 -16.32 1.13 -9.80
CA ASP A 86 -17.61 1.73 -10.14
C ASP A 86 -18.80 1.05 -9.43
N ALA A 87 -19.99 1.61 -9.64
CA ALA A 87 -21.27 1.02 -9.25
C ALA A 87 -22.11 0.56 -10.47
N LEU A 88 -21.56 0.63 -11.69
CA LEU A 88 -22.38 0.55 -12.89
C LEU A 88 -22.84 -0.89 -13.14
N GLY A 89 -24.16 -1.09 -13.09
CA GLY A 89 -24.77 -2.39 -13.39
C GLY A 89 -24.73 -3.42 -12.26
N SER A 90 -24.36 -3.02 -11.04
CA SER A 90 -24.34 -3.88 -9.85
C SER A 90 -24.97 -3.17 -8.65
N PRO A 91 -25.73 -3.88 -7.78
CA PRO A 91 -26.21 -3.32 -6.52
C PRO A 91 -25.08 -3.08 -5.49
N LYS A 92 -23.88 -3.60 -5.77
CA LYS A 92 -22.67 -3.43 -4.96
C LYS A 92 -21.59 -2.70 -5.76
N ILE A 93 -20.75 -1.92 -5.08
CA ILE A 93 -19.55 -1.34 -5.69
C ILE A 93 -18.54 -2.45 -5.97
N LEU A 94 -18.04 -2.48 -7.20
CA LEU A 94 -17.02 -3.41 -7.64
C LEU A 94 -15.74 -2.63 -7.94
N GLY A 95 -14.63 -3.34 -7.94
CA GLY A 95 -13.38 -2.79 -8.45
C GLY A 95 -12.39 -3.88 -8.84
N ASP A 96 -11.41 -3.48 -9.61
CA ASP A 96 -10.28 -4.31 -10.00
C ASP A 96 -8.99 -3.49 -10.01
N ALA A 97 -7.89 -4.17 -9.77
CA ALA A 97 -6.57 -3.58 -9.90
C ALA A 97 -5.62 -4.57 -10.58
N SER A 98 -4.68 -4.04 -11.34
CA SER A 98 -3.65 -4.84 -12.01
C SER A 98 -2.27 -4.26 -11.81
N LEU A 99 -1.31 -5.12 -11.48
CA LEU A 99 0.08 -4.79 -11.21
C LEU A 99 0.99 -5.59 -12.14
N GLY A 100 1.87 -4.90 -12.86
CA GLY A 100 2.76 -5.48 -13.87
C GLY A 100 2.17 -5.49 -15.27
N SER A 101 2.77 -6.30 -16.14
CA SER A 101 2.38 -6.44 -17.55
C SER A 101 2.47 -7.90 -17.96
N ALA A 102 1.62 -8.35 -18.88
CA ALA A 102 1.64 -9.73 -19.35
C ALA A 102 3.05 -10.13 -19.85
N PRO A 103 3.54 -11.34 -19.53
CA PRO A 103 2.86 -12.40 -18.77
C PRO A 103 2.95 -12.26 -17.24
N ASN A 104 3.72 -11.30 -16.72
CA ASN A 104 3.97 -11.08 -15.29
C ASN A 104 2.97 -10.09 -14.68
N ILE A 105 1.71 -10.52 -14.57
CA ILE A 105 0.64 -9.69 -14.04
C ILE A 105 0.06 -10.28 -12.76
N PHE A 106 -0.21 -9.42 -11.79
CA PHE A 106 -0.95 -9.72 -10.58
C PHE A 106 -2.24 -8.90 -10.57
N LYS A 107 -3.38 -9.53 -10.29
CA LYS A 107 -4.72 -8.93 -10.40
C LYS A 107 -5.53 -9.19 -9.14
N LEU A 108 -6.13 -8.13 -8.63
CA LEU A 108 -7.07 -8.15 -7.52
C LEU A 108 -8.45 -7.72 -7.99
N ASN A 109 -9.49 -8.29 -7.40
CA ASN A 109 -10.87 -7.86 -7.50
C ASN A 109 -11.36 -7.46 -6.11
N ALA A 110 -12.25 -6.47 -6.04
CA ALA A 110 -12.86 -6.03 -4.81
C ALA A 110 -14.39 -5.98 -4.93
N VAL A 111 -15.06 -6.32 -3.83
CA VAL A 111 -16.52 -6.20 -3.69
C VAL A 111 -16.81 -5.49 -2.38
N ALA A 112 -17.48 -4.35 -2.46
CA ALA A 112 -17.96 -3.65 -1.26
C ALA A 112 -19.35 -4.14 -0.86
N ASP A 113 -19.55 -4.34 0.43
CA ASP A 113 -20.89 -4.43 0.99
C ASP A 113 -21.53 -3.05 1.06
N ASN A 114 -22.86 -3.02 1.18
CA ASN A 114 -23.59 -1.79 1.41
C ASN A 114 -23.14 -1.16 2.73
N SER A 115 -22.91 0.16 2.75
CA SER A 115 -22.53 0.87 3.97
C SER A 115 -23.61 0.72 5.05
N GLY A 116 -23.29 0.11 6.18
CA GLY A 116 -24.19 0.00 7.33
C GLY A 116 -23.99 1.18 8.27
N SER A 117 -25.08 1.85 8.67
CA SER A 117 -25.05 3.09 9.49
C SER A 117 -24.25 3.00 10.80
N PHE A 118 -24.05 1.80 11.34
CA PHE A 118 -23.33 1.58 12.60
C PHE A 118 -21.99 0.85 12.49
N ARG A 119 -21.76 0.10 11.40
CA ARG A 119 -20.57 -0.77 11.26
C ARG A 119 -19.60 -0.28 10.19
N GLY A 120 -19.95 0.79 9.47
CA GLY A 120 -19.20 1.30 8.35
C GLY A 120 -19.35 0.41 7.11
N GLN A 121 -18.27 0.22 6.33
CA GLN A 121 -18.31 -0.55 5.08
C GLN A 121 -17.25 -1.65 5.07
N PHE A 122 -17.67 -2.86 4.72
CA PHE A 122 -16.79 -3.99 4.48
C PHE A 122 -16.44 -4.06 3.00
N ILE A 123 -15.18 -4.37 2.70
CA ILE A 123 -14.68 -4.56 1.34
C ILE A 123 -13.84 -5.83 1.33
N ASP A 124 -14.30 -6.83 0.57
CA ASP A 124 -13.56 -8.06 0.36
C ASP A 124 -12.71 -7.91 -0.91
N VAL A 125 -11.40 -8.04 -0.76
CA VAL A 125 -10.41 -7.98 -1.85
C VAL A 125 -9.81 -9.37 -2.03
N THR A 126 -9.88 -9.90 -3.25
CA THR A 126 -9.43 -11.26 -3.56
C THR A 126 -8.59 -11.27 -4.82
N GLN A 127 -7.67 -12.22 -4.91
CA GLN A 127 -6.96 -12.46 -6.14
C GLN A 127 -7.92 -12.89 -7.25
N SER A 128 -7.79 -12.25 -8.42
CA SER A 128 -8.60 -12.61 -9.59
C SER A 128 -8.28 -14.04 -10.05
N LEU A 129 -9.29 -14.89 -10.23
CA LEU A 129 -9.15 -16.30 -10.63
C LEU A 129 -8.84 -16.47 -12.14
N ALA A 130 -8.14 -15.52 -12.75
CA ALA A 130 -7.75 -15.58 -14.16
C ALA A 130 -6.85 -16.81 -14.42
N PRO A 131 -6.93 -17.44 -15.61
CA PRO A 131 -6.54 -18.84 -15.82
C PRO A 131 -5.03 -19.14 -15.78
N LEU A 132 -4.19 -18.18 -15.43
CA LEU A 132 -2.74 -18.32 -15.40
C LEU A 132 -2.22 -18.01 -14.00
N ALA A 133 -1.10 -18.63 -13.65
CA ALA A 133 -0.33 -18.21 -12.48
C ALA A 133 -0.10 -16.69 -12.57
N GLN A 134 -0.27 -16.01 -11.44
CA GLN A 134 -0.03 -14.58 -11.36
C GLN A 134 1.34 -14.32 -10.74
N PHE A 135 1.95 -13.21 -11.14
CA PHE A 135 3.33 -12.92 -10.81
C PHE A 135 3.50 -11.47 -10.41
N ILE A 136 4.34 -11.24 -9.40
CA ILE A 136 4.92 -9.94 -9.12
C ILE A 136 6.39 -10.02 -9.52
N ASN A 137 6.78 -9.28 -10.57
CA ASN A 137 8.14 -9.26 -11.10
C ASN A 137 8.73 -10.67 -11.33
N GLY A 138 7.98 -11.54 -12.01
CA GLY A 138 8.40 -12.90 -12.34
C GLY A 138 8.37 -13.89 -11.17
N LYS A 139 7.91 -13.50 -9.98
CA LYS A 139 7.73 -14.41 -8.84
C LYS A 139 6.26 -14.77 -8.68
N PRO A 140 5.92 -16.07 -8.65
CA PRO A 140 4.55 -16.50 -8.38
C PRO A 140 4.03 -15.92 -7.07
N THR A 141 2.84 -15.34 -7.14
CA THR A 141 2.08 -14.82 -5.99
C THR A 141 0.66 -15.38 -6.08
N ALA A 142 0.20 -16.01 -5.01
CA ALA A 142 -1.05 -16.78 -4.98
C ALA A 142 -1.83 -16.56 -3.69
N ASN A 143 -3.08 -17.04 -3.69
CA ASN A 143 -3.98 -17.07 -2.54
C ASN A 143 -4.13 -15.71 -1.84
N PHE A 144 -4.03 -14.60 -2.58
CA PHE A 144 -4.23 -13.28 -1.98
C PHE A 144 -5.70 -13.12 -1.58
N VAL A 145 -5.92 -12.87 -0.29
CA VAL A 145 -7.22 -12.51 0.28
C VAL A 145 -7.02 -11.40 1.28
N ASN A 146 -7.93 -10.45 1.30
CA ASN A 146 -7.87 -9.32 2.21
C ASN A 146 -9.29 -8.82 2.52
N LYS A 147 -9.54 -8.53 3.79
CA LYS A 147 -10.80 -7.99 4.27
C LYS A 147 -10.54 -6.64 4.90
N MET A 148 -11.10 -5.60 4.29
CA MET A 148 -10.97 -4.21 4.71
C MET A 148 -12.29 -3.73 5.32
N ILE A 149 -12.19 -2.90 6.36
CA ILE A 149 -13.31 -2.33 7.09
C ILE A 149 -13.05 -0.84 7.25
N TYR A 150 -13.91 -0.03 6.65
CA TYR A 150 -13.99 1.39 6.95
C TYR A 150 -14.96 1.60 8.11
N ASN A 151 -14.66 2.48 9.05
CA ASN A 151 -15.60 2.86 10.11
C ASN A 151 -16.74 3.74 9.57
N SER A 152 -17.78 3.98 10.38
CA SER A 152 -18.94 4.78 9.97
C SER A 152 -18.62 6.26 9.68
N ALA A 153 -17.51 6.78 10.20
CA ALA A 153 -17.02 8.12 9.92
C ALA A 153 -16.15 8.19 8.64
N ASN A 154 -15.89 7.05 7.98
CA ASN A 154 -15.01 6.91 6.81
C ASN A 154 -13.59 7.46 7.00
N ASN A 155 -13.14 7.59 8.24
CA ASN A 155 -11.85 8.18 8.58
C ASN A 155 -10.86 7.17 9.15
N MET A 156 -11.26 5.90 9.26
CA MET A 156 -10.38 4.82 9.68
C MET A 156 -10.64 3.59 8.81
N MET A 157 -9.57 2.97 8.31
CA MET A 157 -9.57 1.68 7.61
C MET A 157 -8.76 0.66 8.41
N VAL A 158 -9.36 -0.51 8.65
CA VAL A 158 -8.70 -1.66 9.25
C VAL A 158 -8.76 -2.83 8.29
N GLY A 159 -7.64 -3.51 8.09
CA GLY A 159 -7.54 -4.63 7.16
C GLY A 159 -6.81 -5.82 7.75
N GLN A 160 -7.20 -7.01 7.30
CA GLN A 160 -6.45 -8.25 7.50
C GLN A 160 -6.29 -8.96 6.16
N MET A 161 -5.07 -9.38 5.86
CA MET A 161 -4.74 -10.03 4.60
C MET A 161 -3.97 -11.33 4.80
N ALA A 162 -3.99 -12.19 3.78
CA ALA A 162 -3.08 -13.31 3.59
C ALA A 162 -2.60 -13.35 2.14
N VAL A 163 -1.35 -13.74 1.92
CA VAL A 163 -0.76 -13.91 0.60
C VAL A 163 0.35 -14.95 0.60
N ASP A 164 0.43 -15.76 -0.44
CA ASP A 164 1.53 -16.67 -0.68
C ASP A 164 2.46 -16.10 -1.75
N THR A 165 3.77 -16.07 -1.50
CA THR A 165 4.76 -15.65 -2.50
C THR A 165 5.95 -16.60 -2.58
N LEU A 166 6.40 -16.91 -3.80
CA LEU A 166 7.55 -17.77 -4.02
C LEU A 166 8.83 -17.09 -3.50
N GLY A 167 9.49 -17.76 -2.56
CA GLY A 167 10.78 -17.33 -2.01
C GLY A 167 11.98 -17.79 -2.83
N ILE A 168 13.16 -17.33 -2.41
CA ILE A 168 14.46 -17.67 -3.02
C ILE A 168 14.75 -19.18 -2.97
N ASN A 169 14.20 -19.89 -1.97
CA ASN A 169 14.32 -21.34 -1.84
C ASN A 169 13.39 -22.14 -2.78
N GLY A 170 12.62 -21.47 -3.65
CA GLY A 170 11.69 -22.12 -4.58
C GLY A 170 10.43 -22.68 -3.91
N GLN A 171 10.14 -22.29 -2.66
CA GLN A 171 8.91 -22.65 -1.95
C GLN A 171 8.03 -21.43 -1.75
N LEU A 172 6.72 -21.64 -1.73
CA LEU A 172 5.76 -20.60 -1.35
C LEU A 172 5.91 -20.31 0.14
N ASN A 173 6.02 -19.03 0.48
CA ASN A 173 5.93 -18.54 1.84
C ASN A 173 4.57 -17.89 2.03
N SER A 174 3.85 -18.31 3.08
CA SER A 174 2.59 -17.72 3.48
C SER A 174 2.82 -16.56 4.43
N PHE A 175 2.21 -15.43 4.12
CA PHE A 175 2.26 -14.22 4.92
C PHE A 175 0.86 -13.81 5.34
N THR A 176 0.73 -13.30 6.56
CA THR A 176 -0.48 -12.68 7.08
C THR A 176 -0.16 -11.25 7.48
N GLY A 177 -1.02 -10.31 7.11
CA GLY A 177 -0.84 -8.90 7.42
C GLY A 177 -2.04 -8.30 8.14
N TYR A 178 -1.78 -7.26 8.91
CA TYR A 178 -2.80 -6.40 9.52
C TYR A 178 -2.45 -4.95 9.26
N VAL A 179 -3.43 -4.15 8.89
CA VAL A 179 -3.27 -2.71 8.68
C VAL A 179 -4.34 -1.95 9.45
N ILE A 180 -3.94 -0.85 10.06
CA ILE A 180 -4.85 0.16 10.64
C ILE A 180 -4.37 1.50 10.10
N LYS A 181 -5.26 2.25 9.44
CA LYS A 181 -5.00 3.59 8.94
C LYS A 181 -6.08 4.55 9.38
N ASP A 182 -5.66 5.75 9.74
CA ASP A 182 -6.51 6.91 9.93
C ASP A 182 -6.32 7.86 8.74
N PHE A 183 -7.43 8.37 8.23
CA PHE A 183 -7.48 9.36 7.15
C PHE A 183 -7.87 10.72 7.72
N TYR A 184 -7.19 11.75 7.22
CA TYR A 184 -7.41 13.14 7.55
C TYR A 184 -7.59 13.94 6.27
N GLN A 185 -8.52 14.87 6.26
CA GLN A 185 -8.58 15.89 5.22
C GLN A 185 -7.71 17.07 5.66
N GLY A 186 -6.77 17.47 4.80
CA GLY A 186 -5.98 18.69 4.93
C GLY A 186 -6.39 19.75 3.91
N GLU A 187 -6.07 21.01 4.19
CA GLU A 187 -6.18 22.10 3.21
C GLU A 187 -5.14 21.90 2.09
N ASP A 188 -5.51 22.21 0.83
CA ASP A 188 -4.52 22.34 -0.24
C ASP A 188 -3.60 23.49 0.16
N ASN A 189 -2.27 23.33 0.03
CA ASN A 189 -1.28 24.33 0.43
C ASN A 189 -1.33 25.53 -0.53
N ARG A 190 -2.44 26.28 -0.56
CA ARG A 190 -2.45 27.65 -1.08
C ARG A 190 -1.55 28.46 -0.15
N GLU A 191 -0.57 29.15 -0.73
CA GLU A 191 0.38 29.94 0.03
C GLU A 191 -0.35 30.88 1.00
N PRO A 192 0.10 30.98 2.27
CA PRO A 192 -0.46 31.91 3.23
C PRO A 192 -0.13 33.35 2.76
N GLY A 193 -1.07 33.99 2.08
CA GLY A 193 -0.92 35.34 1.53
C GLY A 193 -1.53 35.58 0.14
N GLY A 194 -2.10 34.55 -0.51
CA GLY A 194 -2.91 34.75 -1.71
C GLY A 194 -4.26 35.36 -1.34
N ASP A 195 -4.44 36.66 -1.61
CA ASP A 195 -5.68 37.39 -1.35
C ASP A 195 -6.92 36.66 -1.90
N ASP A 196 -7.94 36.62 -1.05
CA ASP A 196 -9.27 36.06 -1.26
C ASP A 196 -9.88 36.49 -2.60
N ILE A 197 -9.96 35.54 -3.53
CA ILE A 197 -11.07 35.47 -4.49
C ILE A 197 -11.76 34.13 -4.26
N LEU A 198 -12.84 34.20 -3.45
CA LEU A 198 -13.87 33.21 -3.23
C LEU A 198 -14.57 32.82 -4.55
N ILE A 199 -13.90 32.05 -5.41
CA ILE A 199 -14.52 31.30 -6.49
C ILE A 199 -14.24 29.82 -6.23
N GLY A 200 -15.15 29.18 -5.50
CA GLY A 200 -15.77 27.90 -5.88
C GLY A 200 -14.92 26.65 -6.11
N ASP A 201 -13.61 26.61 -5.85
CA ASP A 201 -12.81 25.39 -6.07
C ASP A 201 -12.81 24.49 -4.82
N SER A 202 -14.01 24.20 -4.30
CA SER A 202 -14.27 23.24 -3.21
C SER A 202 -13.90 21.79 -3.56
N ASP A 203 -13.45 21.57 -4.80
CA ASP A 203 -13.38 20.28 -5.47
C ASP A 203 -11.96 19.67 -5.42
N LEU A 204 -11.00 20.35 -4.79
CA LEU A 204 -9.63 19.89 -4.59
C LEU A 204 -9.31 19.87 -3.09
N PHE A 205 -9.30 18.68 -2.48
CA PHE A 205 -8.79 18.51 -1.12
C PHE A 205 -7.76 17.40 -1.05
N LEU A 206 -6.83 17.56 -0.11
CA LEU A 206 -5.77 16.62 0.15
C LEU A 206 -6.23 15.64 1.23
N ILE A 207 -6.24 14.35 0.90
CA ILE A 207 -6.44 13.28 1.88
C ILE A 207 -5.06 12.79 2.30
N ILE A 208 -4.78 12.87 3.59
CA ILE A 208 -3.53 12.40 4.18
C ILE A 208 -3.89 11.20 5.05
N ASP A 209 -3.19 10.08 4.88
CA ASP A 209 -3.37 8.92 5.77
C ASP A 209 -2.08 8.52 6.49
N TRP A 210 -2.30 7.98 7.69
CA TRP A 210 -1.26 7.54 8.60
C TRP A 210 -1.70 6.21 9.18
N GLY A 211 -0.80 5.24 9.23
CA GLY A 211 -1.16 3.92 9.71
C GLY A 211 -0.02 3.10 10.26
N LEU A 212 -0.41 2.14 11.10
CA LEU A 212 0.46 1.06 11.54
C LEU A 212 0.13 -0.19 10.72
N GLN A 213 1.17 -0.82 10.20
CA GLN A 213 1.05 -2.12 9.54
C GLN A 213 1.90 -3.15 10.24
N SER A 214 1.44 -4.39 10.19
CA SER A 214 2.26 -5.54 10.50
C SER A 214 2.17 -6.59 9.40
N LEU A 215 3.29 -7.26 9.15
CA LEU A 215 3.37 -8.45 8.31
C LEU A 215 4.08 -9.55 9.08
N SER A 216 3.51 -10.74 9.07
CA SER A 216 4.10 -11.92 9.71
C SER A 216 4.14 -13.09 8.75
N LYS A 217 5.17 -13.92 8.93
CA LYS A 217 5.29 -15.25 8.35
C LYS A 217 5.16 -16.25 9.48
N GLU A 218 4.47 -17.36 9.25
CA GLU A 218 4.34 -18.41 10.26
C GLU A 218 5.72 -18.84 10.77
N GLY A 219 5.89 -18.85 12.10
CA GLY A 219 7.15 -19.20 12.76
C GLY A 219 8.21 -18.09 12.84
N TYR A 220 7.92 -16.86 12.38
CA TYR A 220 8.83 -15.71 12.42
C TYR A 220 8.20 -14.53 13.17
N PRO A 221 9.00 -13.65 13.79
CA PRO A 221 8.49 -12.49 14.51
C PRO A 221 7.71 -11.56 13.58
N VAL A 222 6.64 -10.96 14.12
CA VAL A 222 5.81 -9.98 13.43
C VAL A 222 6.64 -8.72 13.19
N GLU A 223 6.86 -8.37 11.93
CA GLU A 223 7.49 -7.11 11.59
C GLU A 223 6.42 -6.00 11.58
N LYS A 224 6.71 -4.86 12.22
CA LYS A 224 5.81 -3.71 12.33
C LYS A 224 6.41 -2.51 11.63
N TYR A 225 5.60 -1.78 10.87
CA TYR A 225 6.03 -0.65 10.04
C TYR A 225 5.08 0.52 10.15
N TRP A 226 5.63 1.71 9.93
CA TRP A 226 4.86 2.93 9.73
C TRP A 226 4.55 3.11 8.25
N GLN A 227 3.30 3.47 7.94
CA GLN A 227 2.85 3.78 6.60
C GLN A 227 2.29 5.20 6.54
N ARG A 228 2.52 5.86 5.41
CA ARG A 228 1.92 7.16 5.08
C ARG A 228 1.23 7.07 3.73
N SER A 229 0.23 7.89 3.52
CA SER A 229 -0.24 8.16 2.18
C SER A 229 -0.69 9.59 2.03
N LYS A 230 -0.74 10.03 0.78
CA LYS A 230 -1.18 11.37 0.41
C LYS A 230 -1.87 11.33 -0.95
N VAL A 231 -3.15 11.70 -0.96
CA VAL A 231 -3.95 11.73 -2.16
C VAL A 231 -4.43 13.14 -2.42
N ARG A 232 -4.22 13.61 -3.64
CA ARG A 232 -4.85 14.83 -4.13
C ARG A 232 -6.11 14.45 -4.88
N ARG A 233 -7.26 14.75 -4.28
CA ARG A 233 -8.56 14.55 -4.93
C ARG A 233 -8.82 15.67 -5.93
N SER A 234 -9.53 15.33 -7.00
CA SER A 234 -10.19 16.27 -7.90
C SER A 234 -11.59 15.75 -8.13
N ASP A 235 -12.60 16.46 -7.64
CA ASP A 235 -14.00 16.08 -7.72
C ASP A 235 -14.55 16.25 -9.15
N GLY A 236 -14.36 15.22 -9.97
CA GLY A 236 -14.85 15.20 -11.36
C GLY A 236 -13.80 15.50 -12.43
N GLY A 237 -12.52 15.58 -12.05
CA GLY A 237 -11.39 15.85 -12.93
C GLY A 237 -10.28 14.79 -12.89
N GLN A 238 -9.10 15.18 -13.35
CA GLN A 238 -7.87 14.37 -13.23
C GLN A 238 -7.36 14.44 -11.78
N GLY A 239 -7.58 13.38 -11.01
CA GLY A 239 -7.02 13.19 -9.67
C GLY A 239 -5.62 12.59 -9.71
N GLN A 240 -4.89 12.73 -8.60
CA GLN A 240 -3.58 12.12 -8.40
C GLN A 240 -3.52 11.41 -7.04
N THR A 241 -3.09 10.16 -7.05
CA THR A 241 -3.02 9.31 -5.84
C THR A 241 -1.58 8.87 -5.62
N VAL A 242 -1.01 9.20 -4.47
CA VAL A 242 0.33 8.75 -4.08
C VAL A 242 0.34 8.09 -2.71
N PHE A 243 0.62 6.80 -2.65
CA PHE A 243 0.81 6.08 -1.38
C PHE A 243 2.29 5.78 -1.19
N VAL A 244 2.85 6.07 -0.02
CA VAL A 244 4.27 5.83 0.26
C VAL A 244 4.43 5.04 1.55
N LYS A 245 4.99 3.86 1.42
CA LYS A 245 5.23 3.00 2.57
C LYS A 245 6.70 2.72 2.75
N ASP A 246 7.17 3.00 3.96
CA ASP A 246 8.55 2.81 4.33
C ASP A 246 8.69 1.63 5.29
N ARG A 247 9.27 0.55 4.78
CA ARG A 247 9.77 -0.55 5.60
C ARG A 247 11.16 -0.16 6.11
N LEU A 248 11.22 0.36 7.33
CA LEU A 248 12.46 0.83 7.96
C LEU A 248 13.11 -0.20 8.88
N VAL A 249 12.41 -1.30 9.16
CA VAL A 249 12.85 -2.40 10.04
C VAL A 249 12.79 -3.70 9.26
N GLY A 250 13.73 -4.60 9.52
CA GLY A 250 13.87 -5.87 8.82
C GLY A 250 15.25 -6.02 8.19
N VAL A 251 15.43 -7.10 7.43
CA VAL A 251 16.74 -7.47 6.86
C VAL A 251 17.22 -6.47 5.79
N THR A 252 16.28 -5.82 5.09
CA THR A 252 16.58 -4.80 4.08
C THR A 252 15.49 -3.71 4.10
N PRO A 253 15.84 -2.44 4.36
CA PRO A 253 14.87 -1.36 4.30
C PRO A 253 14.42 -1.09 2.86
N CYS A 254 13.14 -0.83 2.67
CA CYS A 254 12.52 -0.59 1.37
C CYS A 254 11.47 0.51 1.46
N ARG A 255 11.28 1.21 0.35
CA ARG A 255 10.11 2.04 0.09
C ARG A 255 9.25 1.40 -0.99
N ILE A 256 7.94 1.40 -0.77
CA ILE A 256 6.94 1.10 -1.78
C ILE A 256 6.18 2.39 -2.06
N THR A 257 6.30 2.93 -3.26
CA THR A 257 5.52 4.09 -3.71
C THR A 257 4.50 3.67 -4.76
N VAL A 258 3.23 3.95 -4.54
CA VAL A 258 2.22 3.99 -5.59
C VAL A 258 2.10 5.44 -6.06
N SER A 259 2.12 5.67 -7.36
CA SER A 259 1.85 6.98 -7.95
C SER A 259 0.95 6.81 -9.17
N LEU A 260 -0.25 7.37 -9.10
CA LEU A 260 -1.32 7.21 -10.09
C LEU A 260 -1.92 8.55 -10.46
N ALA A 261 -2.42 8.65 -11.69
CA ALA A 261 -3.24 9.75 -12.15
C ALA A 261 -4.40 9.22 -13.00
N GLY A 262 -5.51 9.96 -13.04
CA GLY A 262 -6.66 9.60 -13.85
C GLY A 262 -7.95 10.19 -13.32
N LEU A 263 -9.08 9.61 -13.73
CA LEU A 263 -10.40 10.06 -13.28
C LEU A 263 -10.64 9.69 -11.82
N ASN A 264 -11.06 10.67 -11.03
CA ASN A 264 -11.61 10.46 -9.70
C ASN A 264 -12.95 11.22 -9.61
N GLY A 265 -14.03 10.51 -9.33
CA GLY A 265 -15.34 11.13 -9.20
C GLY A 265 -16.29 10.32 -8.33
N PRO A 266 -17.48 10.88 -8.02
CA PRO A 266 -18.43 10.25 -7.10
C PRO A 266 -19.00 8.90 -7.56
N SER A 267 -18.88 8.56 -8.85
CA SER A 267 -19.43 7.35 -9.45
C SER A 267 -18.38 6.43 -10.08
N LEU A 268 -17.14 6.91 -10.21
CA LEU A 268 -16.06 6.23 -10.92
C LEU A 268 -14.71 6.63 -10.33
N PHE A 269 -13.89 5.62 -10.05
CA PHE A 269 -12.46 5.78 -9.82
C PHE A 269 -11.72 5.02 -10.91
N GLN A 270 -10.92 5.70 -11.72
CA GLN A 270 -10.10 5.08 -12.76
C GLN A 270 -8.77 5.80 -12.88
N GLN A 271 -7.73 5.20 -12.32
CA GLN A 271 -6.39 5.76 -12.35
C GLN A 271 -5.35 4.74 -12.81
N SER A 272 -4.26 5.23 -13.37
CA SER A 272 -3.15 4.41 -13.84
C SER A 272 -1.82 5.12 -13.58
N GLY A 273 -0.76 4.34 -13.46
CA GLY A 273 0.57 4.82 -13.15
C GLY A 273 1.48 3.66 -12.78
N LYS A 274 2.16 3.76 -11.63
CA LYS A 274 3.19 2.79 -11.25
C LYS A 274 3.15 2.48 -9.75
N LEU A 275 3.57 1.26 -9.43
CA LEU A 275 4.09 0.88 -8.12
C LEU A 275 5.61 0.76 -8.25
N ILE A 276 6.32 1.42 -7.35
CA ILE A 276 7.77 1.51 -7.30
C ILE A 276 8.22 0.82 -6.03
N ILE A 277 9.21 -0.07 -6.13
CA ILE A 277 9.92 -0.64 -4.99
C ILE A 277 11.38 -0.23 -5.10
N GLU A 278 11.91 0.40 -4.07
CA GLU A 278 13.31 0.80 -4.04
C GLU A 278 13.92 0.63 -2.65
N TYR A 279 15.22 0.38 -2.64
CA TYR A 279 15.99 0.42 -1.40
C TYR A 279 16.10 1.87 -0.92
N VAL A 280 15.79 2.10 0.36
CA VAL A 280 15.86 3.44 0.96
C VAL A 280 16.60 3.38 2.28
N ALA A 281 17.52 4.32 2.48
CA ALA A 281 18.23 4.44 3.75
C ALA A 281 17.26 4.80 4.89
N PRO A 282 17.42 4.24 6.10
CA PRO A 282 16.64 4.63 7.26
C PRO A 282 16.71 6.16 7.45
N ALA A 283 15.56 6.81 7.57
CA ALA A 283 15.39 8.28 7.70
C ALA A 283 15.49 9.14 6.42
N ALA A 284 15.49 8.55 5.21
CA ALA A 284 15.39 9.36 4.00
C ALA A 284 14.00 10.03 3.88
N GLY A 285 13.97 11.34 3.56
CA GLY A 285 12.73 12.06 3.25
C GLY A 285 12.00 11.51 2.01
N SER A 286 10.75 11.89 1.82
CA SER A 286 9.93 11.46 0.68
C SER A 286 9.63 12.63 -0.28
N ALA A 287 10.60 12.98 -1.15
CA ALA A 287 10.42 14.05 -2.13
C ALA A 287 9.21 13.82 -3.05
N GLU A 288 8.87 12.56 -3.33
CA GLU A 288 7.72 12.17 -4.17
C GLU A 288 6.37 12.50 -3.49
N LEU A 289 6.31 12.47 -2.16
CA LEU A 289 5.11 12.86 -1.41
C LEU A 289 4.97 14.39 -1.30
N ASP A 290 6.08 15.11 -1.43
CA ASP A 290 6.10 16.57 -1.50
C ASP A 290 5.74 17.06 -2.91
N ALA A 291 6.07 16.29 -3.95
CA ALA A 291 5.75 16.60 -5.35
C ALA A 291 4.24 16.63 -5.64
N VAL A 292 3.42 15.86 -4.91
CA VAL A 292 1.94 15.89 -5.01
C VAL A 292 1.35 17.27 -4.68
N VAL A 293 2.08 18.11 -3.94
CA VAL A 293 1.67 19.48 -3.57
C VAL A 293 1.93 20.48 -4.68
N SER A 294 2.87 20.21 -5.58
CA SER A 294 3.12 21.15 -6.67
C SER A 294 2.00 21.01 -7.70
N PRO A 295 1.29 22.09 -8.05
CA PRO A 295 0.42 22.07 -9.21
C PRO A 295 1.26 21.60 -10.42
N ALA A 296 0.72 20.66 -11.19
CA ALA A 296 1.26 20.41 -12.51
C ALA A 296 1.23 21.76 -13.26
N PRO A 297 2.33 22.17 -13.91
CA PRO A 297 2.35 23.40 -14.69
C PRO A 297 1.31 23.39 -15.82
#